data_AF-D0N3T5-F1
#
_entry.id   AF-D0N3T5-F1
#
_cell.length_a   1.000
_cell.length_b   1.000
_cell.length_c   1.000
_cell.angle_alpha   90.00
_cell.angle_beta   90.00
_cell.angle_gamma   90.00
#
_symmetry.space_group_name_H-M   'P 1'
#
loop_
_entity.id
_entity.type
_entity.pdbx_description
1 polymer ?
#
loop_
_entity_poly.entity_id
_entity_poly.type
_entity_poly.pdbx_seq_one_letter_code
_entity_poly.pdbx_strand_id
1 'polypeptide(L)'
;MSSHSTALRVVSLLPSATENVCALLSACRSHAPTSVRSDLIPELVGRSHECDFPRDALDLPVLTAPRTAFTTSADTHNQVREALTSAASLYYLDADKLTALQPDVILTQSTCKVCSIDLASVQDTVANHLTKIVTCNPTSLVDAVVTQFKQLGDALGVSVVGELMAQEHSNKLKQLKYQADAFVSHGDKPEVLMVEWLDPLFLGTKGWMREIVEAAGGHVVDTLDGGQHVDVVVVALCGLSLDQTEQELLAGRVGDWWRTLLNQSDTVPKVYIVDGTSMFTRPTRRLLDALEWLVHTLHEPESNWLKSSTFPYKLFDTSLVTSDSKIKEKKSAEMLEIEELHRAACANKLAMYTDPSTGNSVMTSYMLTERQVCCGNSCRHCPYGHANVKDPTRRTNTLAGTVLLQPRRRSRGFAKDSPGGQILWPEGSNVSGGMHELVVVFWSGGKDSFLALSALQMCAGATAVSRSGGTW
;
A
#
# COMPACT_ATOMS: atom_id res chain seq x y z
N MET A 1 -38.97 -30.35 5.86
CA MET A 1 -38.09 -29.20 5.59
C MET A 1 -37.04 -29.67 4.60
N SER A 2 -37.17 -29.28 3.33
CA SER A 2 -36.29 -29.72 2.23
C SER A 2 -34.97 -28.96 2.31
N SER A 3 -33.93 -29.55 2.89
CA SER A 3 -32.56 -29.01 2.82
C SER A 3 -31.99 -29.35 1.44
N HIS A 4 -32.29 -28.53 0.44
CA HIS A 4 -31.49 -28.52 -0.78
C HIS A 4 -30.08 -28.05 -0.39
N SER A 5 -29.14 -28.99 -0.27
CA SER A 5 -27.74 -28.70 0.00
C SER A 5 -27.15 -27.96 -1.20
N THR A 6 -27.13 -26.63 -1.14
CA THR A 6 -26.49 -25.78 -2.15
C THR A 6 -24.99 -25.72 -1.90
N ALA A 7 -24.20 -25.48 -2.95
CA ALA A 7 -22.76 -25.23 -2.83
C ALA A 7 -22.45 -24.09 -1.84
N LEU A 8 -21.37 -24.25 -1.07
CA LEU A 8 -20.87 -23.21 -0.16
C LEU A 8 -20.44 -21.97 -0.95
N ARG A 9 -20.91 -20.81 -0.52
CA ARG A 9 -20.57 -19.50 -1.11
C ARG A 9 -19.38 -18.89 -0.38
N VAL A 10 -18.27 -18.74 -1.08
CA VAL A 10 -16.99 -18.29 -0.52
C VAL A 10 -16.69 -16.88 -1.00
N VAL A 11 -16.37 -15.98 -0.08
CA VAL A 11 -15.74 -14.69 -0.38
C VAL A 11 -14.29 -14.74 0.07
N SER A 12 -13.37 -14.29 -0.79
CA SER A 12 -11.95 -14.22 -0.45
C SER A 12 -11.44 -12.79 -0.48
N LEU A 13 -11.05 -12.26 0.68
CA LEU A 13 -10.56 -10.89 0.82
C LEU A 13 -9.02 -10.82 0.83
N LEU A 14 -8.36 -11.90 0.42
CA LEU A 14 -6.90 -12.04 0.38
C LEU A 14 -6.44 -12.67 -0.95
N PRO A 15 -5.45 -12.09 -1.66
CA PRO A 15 -4.99 -12.64 -2.94
C PRO A 15 -4.48 -14.08 -2.85
N SER A 16 -3.66 -14.40 -1.85
CA SER A 16 -3.12 -15.74 -1.67
C SER A 16 -4.20 -16.79 -1.37
N ALA A 17 -5.17 -16.45 -0.52
CA ALA A 17 -6.30 -17.33 -0.24
C ALA A 17 -7.14 -17.58 -1.50
N THR A 18 -7.32 -16.56 -2.32
CA THR A 18 -8.07 -16.67 -3.59
C THR A 18 -7.41 -17.67 -4.53
N GLU A 19 -6.10 -17.54 -4.72
CA GLU A 19 -5.34 -18.46 -5.56
C GLU A 19 -5.40 -19.91 -5.03
N ASN A 20 -5.18 -20.11 -3.73
CA ASN A 20 -5.19 -21.44 -3.13
C ASN A 20 -6.58 -22.09 -3.23
N VAL A 21 -7.66 -21.31 -3.03
CA VAL A 21 -9.03 -21.79 -3.21
C VAL A 21 -9.31 -22.12 -4.68
N CYS A 22 -8.96 -21.25 -5.61
CA CYS A 22 -9.15 -21.55 -7.03
C CYS A 22 -8.42 -22.83 -7.43
N ALA A 23 -7.22 -23.07 -6.91
CA ALA A 23 -6.48 -24.32 -7.14
C ALA A 23 -7.22 -25.54 -6.55
N LEU A 24 -7.70 -25.46 -5.31
CA LEU A 24 -8.52 -26.52 -4.68
C LEU A 24 -9.78 -26.81 -5.48
N LEU A 25 -10.53 -25.78 -5.88
CA LEU A 25 -11.78 -25.93 -6.63
C LEU A 25 -11.54 -26.50 -8.02
N SER A 26 -10.45 -26.09 -8.69
CA SER A 26 -10.03 -26.69 -9.96
C SER A 26 -9.69 -28.17 -9.78
N ALA A 27 -8.94 -28.52 -8.72
CA ALA A 27 -8.61 -29.91 -8.42
C ALA A 27 -9.86 -30.74 -8.10
N CYS A 28 -10.83 -30.18 -7.37
CA CYS A 28 -12.13 -30.82 -7.12
C CYS A 28 -12.87 -31.12 -8.43
N ARG A 29 -12.88 -30.19 -9.38
CA ARG A 29 -13.55 -30.37 -10.69
C ARG A 29 -12.86 -31.44 -11.54
N SER A 30 -11.53 -31.53 -11.48
CA SER A 30 -10.75 -32.53 -12.22
C SER A 30 -10.76 -33.92 -11.58
N HIS A 31 -10.82 -34.00 -10.26
CA HIS A 31 -10.73 -35.25 -9.49
C HIS A 31 -12.07 -35.72 -8.93
N ALA A 32 -13.18 -35.03 -9.21
CA ALA A 32 -14.49 -35.44 -8.73
C ALA A 32 -14.70 -36.92 -9.10
N PRO A 33 -14.64 -37.86 -8.13
CA PRO A 33 -15.10 -39.19 -8.42
C PRO A 33 -16.55 -39.05 -8.88
N THR A 34 -17.03 -39.98 -9.70
CA THR A 34 -18.43 -40.07 -10.14
C THR A 34 -19.47 -39.99 -9.00
N SER A 35 -19.03 -39.99 -7.73
CA SER A 35 -19.80 -39.83 -6.50
C SER A 35 -19.85 -38.41 -5.89
N VAL A 36 -18.97 -37.46 -6.25
CA VAL A 36 -19.12 -36.06 -5.80
C VAL A 36 -20.01 -35.33 -6.79
N ARG A 37 -21.23 -35.07 -6.36
CA ARG A 37 -22.19 -34.21 -7.03
C ARG A 37 -21.56 -32.83 -7.29
N SER A 38 -21.39 -32.48 -8.56
CA SER A 38 -20.73 -31.23 -8.99
C SER A 38 -21.40 -29.98 -8.42
N ASP A 39 -22.69 -30.08 -8.07
CA ASP A 39 -23.50 -29.05 -7.43
C ASP A 39 -23.19 -28.82 -5.93
N LEU A 40 -22.24 -29.56 -5.35
CA LEU A 40 -21.75 -29.36 -3.98
C LEU A 40 -20.33 -28.77 -3.90
N ILE A 41 -19.65 -28.56 -5.03
CA ILE A 41 -18.33 -27.93 -5.05
C ILE A 41 -18.51 -26.46 -4.65
N PRO A 42 -17.75 -25.94 -3.66
CA PRO A 42 -17.86 -24.54 -3.26
C PRO A 42 -17.64 -23.57 -4.42
N GLU A 43 -18.30 -22.42 -4.35
CA GLU A 43 -18.20 -21.37 -5.35
C GLU A 43 -17.58 -20.12 -4.75
N LEU A 44 -16.56 -19.58 -5.42
CA LEU A 44 -16.04 -18.26 -5.09
C LEU A 44 -16.97 -17.20 -5.69
N VAL A 45 -17.57 -16.36 -4.84
CA VAL A 45 -18.64 -15.41 -5.22
C VAL A 45 -18.23 -13.94 -5.08
N GLY A 46 -17.07 -13.67 -4.48
CA GLY A 46 -16.54 -12.31 -4.35
C GLY A 46 -15.08 -12.31 -3.94
N ARG A 47 -14.37 -11.23 -4.29
CA ARG A 47 -12.93 -11.11 -4.12
C ARG A 47 -12.49 -9.73 -3.62
N SER A 48 -11.25 -9.63 -3.14
CA SER A 48 -10.57 -8.35 -2.93
C SER A 48 -10.11 -7.73 -4.26
N HIS A 49 -9.80 -6.42 -4.26
CA HIS A 49 -9.26 -5.74 -5.46
C HIS A 49 -7.89 -6.26 -5.91
N GLU A 50 -7.09 -6.81 -5.00
CA GLU A 50 -5.74 -7.33 -5.28
C GLU A 50 -5.76 -8.81 -5.70
N CYS A 51 -6.92 -9.45 -5.67
CA CYS A 51 -7.10 -10.83 -6.12
C CYS A 51 -7.07 -10.89 -7.65
N ASP A 52 -5.88 -10.92 -8.23
CA ASP A 52 -5.61 -10.79 -9.66
C ASP A 52 -5.35 -12.14 -10.38
N PHE A 53 -5.34 -13.24 -9.64
CA PHE A 53 -5.01 -14.57 -10.15
C PHE A 53 -5.84 -15.68 -9.48
N PRO A 54 -6.28 -16.72 -10.22
CA PRO A 54 -6.19 -16.87 -11.67
C PRO A 54 -7.12 -15.92 -12.43
N ARG A 55 -6.96 -15.82 -13.76
CA ARG A 55 -7.74 -14.88 -14.60
C ARG A 55 -9.26 -15.03 -14.42
N ASP A 56 -9.75 -16.25 -14.24
CA ASP A 56 -11.18 -16.53 -14.05
C ASP A 56 -11.75 -15.90 -12.77
N ALA A 57 -10.91 -15.63 -11.75
CA ALA A 57 -11.34 -14.92 -10.56
C ALA A 57 -11.64 -13.43 -10.85
N LEU A 58 -11.10 -12.86 -11.94
CA LEU A 58 -11.26 -11.44 -12.26
C LEU A 58 -12.71 -11.04 -12.54
N ASP A 59 -13.53 -11.98 -13.01
CA ASP A 59 -14.95 -11.78 -13.31
C ASP A 59 -15.82 -11.66 -12.05
N LEU A 60 -15.26 -12.00 -10.88
CA LEU A 60 -15.99 -11.94 -9.61
C LEU A 60 -16.14 -10.51 -9.10
N PRO A 61 -17.25 -10.21 -8.39
CA PRO A 61 -17.45 -8.94 -7.71
C PRO A 61 -16.28 -8.56 -6.80
N VAL A 62 -15.75 -7.35 -6.99
CA VAL A 62 -14.72 -6.76 -6.14
C VAL A 62 -15.37 -6.07 -4.95
N LEU A 63 -14.95 -6.47 -3.75
CA LEU A 63 -15.51 -6.05 -2.46
C LEU A 63 -14.66 -5.04 -1.70
N THR A 64 -13.40 -4.85 -2.11
CA THR A 64 -12.50 -3.93 -1.44
C THR A 64 -11.90 -2.92 -2.41
N ALA A 65 -11.42 -1.80 -1.90
CA ALA A 65 -10.65 -0.82 -2.66
C ALA A 65 -9.54 -0.23 -1.78
N PRO A 66 -8.39 0.16 -2.36
CA PRO A 66 -7.30 0.73 -1.60
C PRO A 66 -7.62 2.19 -1.22
N ARG A 67 -7.14 2.63 -0.05
CA ARG A 67 -7.14 4.05 0.34
C ARG A 67 -5.89 4.80 -0.12
N THR A 68 -4.87 4.06 -0.50
CA THR A 68 -3.59 4.56 -1.02
C THR A 68 -3.53 4.42 -2.54
N ALA A 69 -2.58 5.10 -3.17
CA ALA A 69 -2.25 4.92 -4.58
C ALA A 69 -0.75 4.68 -4.71
N PHE A 70 -0.37 3.63 -5.45
CA PHE A 70 1.04 3.42 -5.75
C PHE A 70 1.54 4.51 -6.71
N THR A 71 2.61 5.18 -6.29
CA THR A 71 3.33 6.20 -7.08
C THR A 71 4.82 5.86 -7.12
N THR A 72 5.45 5.73 -5.95
CA THR A 72 6.82 5.23 -5.72
C THR A 72 6.83 4.43 -4.43
N SER A 73 7.89 3.62 -4.19
CA SER A 73 8.06 2.92 -2.91
C SER A 73 8.07 3.88 -1.71
N ALA A 74 8.80 5.00 -1.81
CA ALA A 74 8.93 5.98 -0.74
C ALA A 74 7.61 6.69 -0.42
N ASP A 75 6.89 7.14 -1.46
CA ASP A 75 5.61 7.85 -1.27
C ASP A 75 4.52 6.91 -0.76
N THR A 76 4.44 5.69 -1.31
CA THR A 76 3.49 4.68 -0.83
C THR A 76 3.76 4.32 0.63
N HIS A 77 5.03 4.21 1.04
CA HIS A 77 5.39 4.00 2.44
C HIS A 77 4.86 5.13 3.35
N ASN A 78 4.98 6.39 2.91
CA ASN A 78 4.47 7.53 3.66
C ASN A 78 2.95 7.52 3.76
N GLN A 79 2.24 7.23 2.66
CA GLN A 79 0.78 7.09 2.64
C GLN A 79 0.31 5.99 3.60
N VAL A 80 0.97 4.84 3.60
CA VAL A 80 0.66 3.72 4.51
C VAL A 80 0.88 4.11 5.97
N ARG A 81 2.00 4.77 6.28
CA ARG A 81 2.26 5.27 7.64
C ARG A 81 1.20 6.25 8.11
N GLU A 82 0.83 7.22 7.28
CA GLU A 82 -0.19 8.21 7.61
C GLU A 82 -1.55 7.54 7.90
N ALA A 83 -1.98 6.63 7.02
CA ALA A 83 -3.22 5.89 7.20
C ALA A 83 -3.23 5.08 8.52
N LEU A 84 -2.14 4.36 8.82
CA LEU A 84 -2.02 3.59 10.06
C LEU A 84 -2.05 4.48 11.32
N THR A 85 -1.45 5.68 11.27
CA THR A 85 -1.49 6.62 12.41
C THR A 85 -2.88 7.21 12.66
N SER A 86 -3.70 7.35 11.62
CA SER A 86 -5.06 7.85 11.72
C SER A 86 -6.08 6.82 12.23
N ALA A 87 -5.63 5.61 12.59
CA ALA A 87 -6.45 4.43 12.91
C ALA A 87 -7.48 4.07 11.81
N ALA A 88 -7.27 4.57 10.58
CA ALA A 88 -8.07 4.20 9.43
C ALA A 88 -7.56 2.88 8.86
N SER A 89 -8.48 1.97 8.52
CA SER A 89 -8.15 0.82 7.67
C SER A 89 -7.53 1.30 6.36
N LEU A 90 -6.52 0.61 5.84
CA LEU A 90 -5.90 0.92 4.54
C LEU A 90 -6.82 0.63 3.36
N TYR A 91 -7.97 0.01 3.63
CA TYR A 91 -8.89 -0.47 2.63
C TYR A 91 -10.32 0.00 2.93
N TYR A 92 -11.12 0.11 1.89
CA TYR A 92 -12.58 0.16 2.00
C TYR A 92 -13.12 -1.25 1.83
N LEU A 93 -14.19 -1.58 2.57
CA LEU A 93 -14.99 -2.78 2.39
C LEU A 93 -16.41 -2.37 1.98
N ASP A 94 -16.90 -2.89 0.86
CA ASP A 94 -18.26 -2.67 0.37
C ASP A 94 -19.22 -3.61 1.12
N ALA A 95 -19.73 -3.11 2.25
CA ALA A 95 -20.61 -3.86 3.14
C ALA A 95 -21.91 -4.32 2.45
N ASP A 96 -22.50 -3.45 1.63
CA ASP A 96 -23.75 -3.73 0.93
C ASP A 96 -23.55 -4.85 -0.09
N LYS A 97 -22.47 -4.82 -0.89
CA LYS A 97 -22.13 -5.93 -1.79
C LYS A 97 -21.81 -7.20 -1.02
N LEU A 98 -21.07 -7.12 0.08
CA LEU A 98 -20.74 -8.31 0.88
C LEU A 98 -22.01 -8.97 1.43
N THR A 99 -22.95 -8.18 1.95
CA THR A 99 -24.24 -8.69 2.45
C THR A 99 -25.09 -9.28 1.32
N ALA A 100 -25.14 -8.61 0.16
CA ALA A 100 -25.89 -9.09 -1.00
C ALA A 100 -25.36 -10.42 -1.54
N LEU A 101 -24.07 -10.70 -1.39
CA LEU A 101 -23.47 -11.98 -1.80
C LEU A 101 -23.81 -13.16 -0.88
N GLN A 102 -24.31 -12.91 0.34
CA GLN A 102 -24.65 -13.95 1.32
C GLN A 102 -23.57 -15.05 1.44
N PRO A 103 -22.33 -14.70 1.84
CA PRO A 103 -21.27 -15.70 1.97
C PRO A 103 -21.50 -16.64 3.14
N ASP A 104 -21.26 -17.93 2.93
CA ASP A 104 -21.16 -18.94 3.99
C ASP A 104 -19.78 -18.90 4.64
N VAL A 105 -18.74 -18.59 3.85
CA VAL A 105 -17.34 -18.53 4.30
C VAL A 105 -16.69 -17.24 3.80
N ILE A 106 -15.99 -16.54 4.68
CA ILE A 106 -15.12 -15.40 4.33
C ILE A 106 -13.68 -15.74 4.68
N LEU A 107 -12.80 -15.69 3.68
CA LEU A 107 -11.36 -15.86 3.84
C LEU A 107 -10.70 -14.50 4.01
N THR A 108 -9.94 -14.34 5.08
CA THR A 108 -9.18 -13.12 5.38
C THR A 108 -7.90 -13.50 6.11
N GLN A 109 -7.18 -12.53 6.67
CA GLN A 109 -6.04 -12.72 7.56
C GLN A 109 -6.18 -11.86 8.81
N SER A 110 -5.28 -12.03 9.76
CA SER A 110 -5.25 -11.24 11.00
C SER A 110 -3.84 -10.82 11.43
N THR A 111 -2.82 -11.03 10.59
CA THR A 111 -1.41 -10.78 10.93
C THR A 111 -0.87 -9.48 10.33
N CYS A 112 -1.04 -9.25 9.03
CA CYS A 112 -0.54 -8.05 8.36
C CYS A 112 -1.60 -6.95 8.29
N LYS A 113 -1.43 -5.86 9.04
CA LYS A 113 -2.33 -4.68 8.95
C LYS A 113 -2.19 -3.90 7.64
N VAL A 114 -1.18 -4.23 6.83
CA VAL A 114 -0.88 -3.57 5.56
C VAL A 114 -1.50 -4.29 4.36
N CYS A 115 -1.54 -5.63 4.39
CA CYS A 115 -1.69 -6.47 3.20
C CYS A 115 -3.14 -6.90 2.89
N SER A 116 -4.08 -6.65 3.80
CA SER A 116 -5.51 -6.84 3.53
C SER A 116 -6.37 -6.02 4.47
N ILE A 117 -7.68 -6.03 4.19
CA ILE A 117 -8.70 -5.51 5.11
C ILE A 117 -8.54 -6.10 6.51
N ASP A 118 -8.76 -5.28 7.53
CA ASP A 118 -8.65 -5.68 8.92
C ASP A 118 -9.80 -6.60 9.34
N LEU A 119 -9.48 -7.59 10.18
CA LEU A 119 -10.44 -8.58 10.66
C LEU A 119 -11.63 -7.94 11.39
N ALA A 120 -11.40 -6.86 12.15
CA ALA A 120 -12.45 -6.15 12.88
C ALA A 120 -13.49 -5.58 11.92
N SER A 121 -13.08 -4.91 10.84
CA SER A 121 -14.00 -4.42 9.81
C SER A 121 -14.80 -5.53 9.14
N VAL A 122 -14.21 -6.71 8.92
CA VAL A 122 -14.94 -7.88 8.41
C VAL A 122 -15.97 -8.38 9.43
N GLN A 123 -15.58 -8.51 10.70
CA GLN A 123 -16.46 -8.97 11.78
C GLN A 123 -17.64 -8.01 12.01
N ASP A 124 -17.38 -6.69 12.02
CA ASP A 124 -18.40 -5.66 12.21
C ASP A 124 -19.42 -5.63 11.06
N THR A 125 -18.98 -5.96 9.85
CA THR A 125 -19.85 -5.98 8.66
C THR A 125 -20.73 -7.22 8.62
N VAL A 126 -20.25 -8.35 9.12
CA VAL A 126 -20.94 -9.64 9.06
C VAL A 126 -21.80 -9.81 10.31
N ALA A 127 -22.94 -9.10 10.33
CA ALA A 127 -23.87 -9.11 11.46
C ALA A 127 -24.58 -10.46 11.70
N ASN A 128 -24.52 -11.40 10.75
CA ASN A 128 -25.14 -12.72 10.87
C ASN A 128 -24.14 -13.76 11.40
N HIS A 129 -24.42 -14.32 12.58
CA HIS A 129 -23.62 -15.35 13.26
C HIS A 129 -23.43 -16.69 12.50
N LEU A 130 -23.92 -16.80 11.26
CA LEU A 130 -23.85 -18.02 10.45
C LEU A 130 -22.67 -18.06 9.48
N THR A 131 -22.12 -16.90 9.07
CA THR A 131 -20.97 -16.86 8.17
C THR A 131 -19.69 -17.22 8.93
N LYS A 132 -18.96 -18.22 8.43
CA LYS A 132 -17.68 -18.66 9.00
C LYS A 132 -16.55 -17.78 8.49
N ILE A 133 -15.84 -17.10 9.39
CA ILE A 133 -14.60 -16.38 9.04
C ILE A 133 -13.41 -17.33 9.21
N VAL A 134 -12.59 -17.45 8.17
CA VAL A 134 -11.37 -18.28 8.16
C VAL A 134 -10.17 -17.37 7.94
N THR A 135 -9.28 -17.35 8.93
CA THR A 135 -8.04 -16.56 8.87
C THR A 135 -6.90 -17.37 8.29
N CYS A 136 -6.29 -16.88 7.21
CA CYS A 136 -5.18 -17.48 6.50
C CYS A 136 -3.87 -16.77 6.89
N ASN A 137 -3.17 -17.29 7.90
CA ASN A 137 -1.98 -16.65 8.48
C ASN A 137 -0.77 -17.61 8.46
N PRO A 138 -0.23 -17.95 7.29
CA PRO A 138 0.93 -18.82 7.22
C PRO A 138 2.15 -18.08 7.81
N THR A 139 2.95 -18.78 8.60
CA THR A 139 4.14 -18.18 9.25
C THR A 139 5.45 -18.83 8.80
N SER A 140 5.36 -20.02 8.21
CA SER A 140 6.46 -20.80 7.65
C SER A 140 6.19 -21.16 6.19
N LEU A 141 7.21 -21.63 5.48
CA LEU A 141 7.08 -22.17 4.12
C LEU A 141 6.17 -23.39 4.11
N VAL A 142 6.28 -24.27 5.12
CA VAL A 142 5.40 -25.43 5.27
C VAL A 142 3.95 -24.99 5.50
N ASP A 143 3.72 -23.94 6.29
CA ASP A 143 2.36 -23.42 6.46
C ASP A 143 1.79 -22.90 5.14
N ALA A 144 2.59 -22.14 4.40
CA ALA A 144 2.19 -21.51 3.15
C ALA A 144 1.80 -22.51 2.06
N VAL A 145 2.54 -23.63 1.93
CA VAL A 145 2.35 -24.58 0.82
C VAL A 145 1.68 -25.89 1.21
N VAL A 146 1.74 -26.30 2.48
CA VAL A 146 1.20 -27.60 2.96
C VAL A 146 0.03 -27.39 3.92
N THR A 147 0.28 -26.78 5.09
CA THR A 147 -0.71 -26.70 6.17
C THR A 147 -1.97 -25.96 5.73
N GLN A 148 -1.80 -24.85 5.00
CA GLN A 148 -2.91 -24.02 4.56
C GLN A 148 -3.84 -24.74 3.57
N PHE A 149 -3.33 -25.62 2.71
CA PHE A 149 -4.18 -26.40 1.79
C PHE A 149 -5.06 -27.41 2.54
N LYS A 150 -4.54 -28.03 3.62
CA LYS A 150 -5.34 -28.88 4.50
C LYS A 150 -6.44 -28.08 5.20
N GLN A 151 -6.06 -26.95 5.81
CA GLN A 151 -6.98 -26.07 6.53
C GLN A 151 -8.10 -25.50 5.63
N LEU A 152 -7.75 -25.06 4.42
CA LEU A 152 -8.73 -24.58 3.44
C LEU A 152 -9.61 -25.73 2.95
N GLY A 153 -9.04 -26.92 2.70
CA GLY A 153 -9.81 -28.12 2.34
C GLY A 153 -10.87 -28.46 3.39
N ASP A 154 -10.48 -28.51 4.67
CA ASP A 154 -11.40 -28.74 5.79
C ASP A 154 -12.45 -27.65 5.91
N ALA A 155 -12.03 -26.38 5.79
CA ALA A 155 -12.93 -25.24 5.95
C ALA A 155 -14.00 -25.16 4.84
N LEU A 156 -13.67 -25.65 3.65
CA LEU A 156 -14.52 -25.63 2.46
C LEU A 156 -15.23 -26.97 2.20
N GLY A 157 -15.08 -27.96 3.08
CA GLY A 157 -15.72 -29.28 2.93
C GLY A 157 -15.13 -30.15 1.81
N VAL A 158 -13.91 -29.86 1.36
CA VAL A 158 -13.18 -30.58 0.30
C VAL A 158 -11.86 -31.16 0.83
N SER A 159 -11.90 -31.69 2.06
CA SER A 159 -10.73 -32.12 2.83
C SER A 159 -9.90 -33.21 2.17
N VAL A 160 -10.51 -34.14 1.41
CA VAL A 160 -9.78 -35.15 0.62
C VAL A 160 -8.86 -34.50 -0.41
N VAL A 161 -9.36 -33.49 -1.15
CA VAL A 161 -8.56 -32.77 -2.15
C VAL A 161 -7.50 -31.91 -1.48
N GLY A 162 -7.85 -31.26 -0.36
CA GLY A 162 -6.89 -30.50 0.45
C GLY A 162 -5.72 -31.35 0.94
N GLU A 163 -5.98 -32.57 1.43
CA GLU A 163 -4.95 -33.50 1.90
C GLU A 163 -4.07 -34.01 0.74
N LEU A 164 -4.68 -34.36 -0.40
CA LEU A 164 -3.93 -34.80 -1.59
C LEU A 164 -2.97 -33.71 -2.08
N MET A 165 -3.45 -32.49 -2.27
CA MET A 165 -2.61 -31.37 -2.70
C MET A 165 -1.51 -31.05 -1.68
N ALA A 166 -1.84 -31.07 -0.39
CA ALA A 166 -0.85 -30.87 0.67
C ALA A 166 0.25 -31.94 0.64
N GLN A 167 -0.09 -33.20 0.38
CA GLN A 167 0.87 -34.29 0.24
C GLN A 167 1.76 -34.11 -1.00
N GLU A 168 1.18 -33.71 -2.14
CA GLU A 168 1.92 -33.39 -3.37
C GLU A 168 2.91 -32.25 -3.14
N HIS A 169 2.45 -31.15 -2.52
CA HIS A 169 3.29 -29.99 -2.19
C HIS A 169 4.40 -30.36 -1.21
N SER A 170 4.11 -31.17 -0.19
CA SER A 170 5.13 -31.68 0.75
C SER A 170 6.17 -32.53 0.03
N ASN A 171 5.79 -33.35 -0.95
CA ASN A 171 6.72 -34.18 -1.70
C ASN A 171 7.62 -33.32 -2.60
N LYS A 172 7.05 -32.34 -3.32
CA LYS A 172 7.83 -31.40 -4.14
C LYS A 172 8.79 -30.57 -3.30
N LEU A 173 8.36 -30.06 -2.14
CA LEU A 173 9.24 -29.34 -1.21
C LEU A 173 10.43 -30.20 -0.77
N LYS A 174 10.19 -31.46 -0.38
CA LYS A 174 11.26 -32.40 0.00
C LYS A 174 12.22 -32.68 -1.16
N GLN A 175 11.69 -32.87 -2.37
CA GLN A 175 12.48 -33.09 -3.58
C GLN A 175 13.42 -31.90 -3.86
N LEU A 176 12.89 -30.67 -3.82
CA LEU A 176 13.67 -29.46 -4.07
C LEU A 176 14.76 -29.24 -3.01
N LYS A 177 14.44 -29.49 -1.73
CA LYS A 177 15.45 -29.45 -0.66
C LYS A 177 16.56 -30.47 -0.86
N TYR A 178 16.20 -31.71 -1.23
CA TYR A 178 17.19 -32.74 -1.52
C TYR A 178 18.09 -32.37 -2.71
N GLN A 179 17.53 -31.75 -3.74
CA GLN A 179 18.29 -31.22 -4.88
C GLN A 179 19.25 -30.10 -4.44
N ALA A 180 18.79 -29.15 -3.62
CA ALA A 180 19.63 -28.09 -3.07
C ALA A 180 20.78 -28.63 -2.21
N ASP A 181 20.50 -29.59 -1.32
CA ASP A 181 21.50 -30.22 -0.46
C ASP A 181 22.60 -30.91 -1.26
N ALA A 182 22.27 -31.50 -2.41
CA ALA A 182 23.25 -32.11 -3.31
C ALA A 182 24.25 -31.08 -3.86
N PHE A 183 23.82 -29.85 -4.17
CA PHE A 183 24.72 -28.77 -4.61
C PHE A 183 25.61 -28.27 -3.47
N VAL A 184 25.01 -27.98 -2.31
CA VAL A 184 25.75 -27.44 -1.15
C VAL A 184 26.74 -28.45 -0.58
N SER A 185 26.52 -29.75 -0.74
CA SER A 185 27.49 -30.77 -0.30
C SER A 185 28.88 -30.65 -0.98
N HIS A 186 29.00 -29.85 -2.05
CA HIS A 186 30.21 -29.63 -2.83
C HIS A 186 30.74 -28.18 -2.80
N GLY A 187 30.14 -27.27 -2.02
CA GLY A 187 30.52 -25.85 -2.01
C GLY A 187 29.93 -25.05 -0.84
N ASP A 188 30.29 -23.76 -0.78
CA ASP A 188 29.74 -22.84 0.21
C ASP A 188 28.30 -22.45 -0.13
N LYS A 189 27.52 -22.07 0.88
CA LYS A 189 26.15 -21.58 0.68
C LYS A 189 26.20 -20.15 0.13
N PRO A 190 25.54 -19.84 -0.99
CA PRO A 190 25.47 -18.47 -1.49
C PRO A 190 24.76 -17.54 -0.49
N GLU A 191 25.33 -16.36 -0.27
CA GLU A 191 24.75 -15.28 0.53
C GLU A 191 23.69 -14.53 -0.29
N VAL A 192 22.43 -14.61 0.14
CA VAL A 192 21.26 -14.12 -0.61
C VAL A 192 20.58 -12.97 0.11
N LEU A 193 20.50 -11.82 -0.55
CA LEU A 193 19.75 -10.65 -0.09
C LEU A 193 18.35 -10.64 -0.73
N MET A 194 17.31 -10.87 0.07
CA MET A 194 15.91 -10.77 -0.36
C MET A 194 15.39 -9.36 -0.11
N VAL A 195 15.08 -8.60 -1.17
CA VAL A 195 14.57 -7.22 -1.09
C VAL A 195 13.07 -7.20 -1.37
N GLU A 196 12.28 -6.81 -0.37
CA GLU A 196 10.81 -6.72 -0.45
C GLU A 196 10.31 -5.28 -0.71
N TRP A 197 11.12 -4.28 -0.37
CA TRP A 197 10.80 -2.86 -0.56
C TRP A 197 12.09 -2.03 -0.70
N LEU A 198 12.10 -1.05 -1.61
CA LEU A 198 13.32 -0.30 -1.94
C LEU A 198 13.62 0.88 -1.01
N ASP A 199 12.58 1.60 -0.57
CA ASP A 199 12.74 2.80 0.26
C ASP A 199 11.51 3.02 1.19
N PRO A 200 11.70 2.92 2.52
CA PRO A 200 12.91 2.42 3.19
C PRO A 200 13.19 0.95 2.82
N LEU A 201 14.44 0.52 2.89
CA LEU A 201 14.82 -0.85 2.57
C LEU A 201 14.13 -1.83 3.53
N PHE A 202 13.31 -2.74 2.98
CA PHE A 202 12.79 -3.89 3.71
C PHE A 202 13.36 -5.18 3.12
N LEU A 203 13.88 -6.02 4.01
CA LEU A 203 14.49 -7.29 3.68
C LEU A 203 13.63 -8.47 4.15
N GLY A 204 13.50 -9.48 3.28
CA GLY A 204 12.77 -10.73 3.53
C GLY A 204 13.55 -11.71 4.41
N THR A 205 13.79 -11.33 5.66
CA THR A 205 14.68 -12.05 6.59
C THR A 205 13.95 -13.01 7.52
N LYS A 206 12.63 -13.18 7.39
CA LYS A 206 11.81 -13.94 8.35
C LYS A 206 10.74 -14.77 7.66
N GLY A 207 10.19 -15.72 8.42
CA GLY A 207 9.12 -16.60 7.97
C GLY A 207 9.48 -17.35 6.70
N TRP A 208 8.51 -17.54 5.81
CA TRP A 208 8.71 -18.27 4.56
C TRP A 208 9.74 -17.63 3.63
N MET A 209 9.96 -16.30 3.70
CA MET A 209 10.97 -15.61 2.89
C MET A 209 12.40 -16.04 3.26
N ARG A 210 12.67 -16.27 4.54
CA ARG A 210 13.93 -16.90 4.97
C ARG A 210 13.96 -18.37 4.59
N GLU A 211 12.91 -19.09 4.96
CA GLU A 211 12.88 -20.56 4.82
C GLU A 211 13.00 -21.00 3.36
N ILE A 212 12.50 -20.22 2.38
CA ILE A 212 12.64 -20.54 0.96
C ILE A 212 14.08 -20.41 0.47
N VAL A 213 14.84 -19.41 0.96
CA VAL A 213 16.27 -19.27 0.66
C VAL A 213 17.07 -20.41 1.27
N GLU A 214 16.79 -20.73 2.53
CA GLU A 214 17.46 -21.82 3.23
C GLU A 214 17.12 -23.19 2.60
N ALA A 215 15.86 -23.39 2.18
CA ALA A 215 15.43 -24.58 1.45
C ALA A 215 16.08 -24.69 0.06
N ALA A 216 16.44 -23.56 -0.54
CA ALA A 216 17.21 -23.51 -1.80
C ALA A 216 18.71 -23.72 -1.58
N GLY A 217 19.18 -23.92 -0.35
CA GLY A 217 20.60 -24.11 -0.03
C GLY A 217 21.41 -22.82 0.08
N GLY A 218 20.76 -21.66 0.14
CA GLY A 218 21.41 -20.37 0.40
C GLY A 218 21.49 -20.03 1.90
N HIS A 219 22.18 -18.93 2.20
CA HIS A 219 22.11 -18.22 3.47
C HIS A 219 21.44 -16.85 3.27
N VAL A 220 20.65 -16.39 4.25
CA VAL A 220 19.96 -15.10 4.14
C VAL A 220 20.83 -14.01 4.75
N VAL A 221 21.06 -12.95 3.97
CA VAL A 221 21.71 -11.74 4.44
C VAL A 221 20.69 -10.89 5.19
N ASP A 222 20.86 -10.81 6.51
CA ASP A 222 19.89 -10.18 7.41
C ASP A 222 20.05 -8.66 7.53
N THR A 223 21.23 -8.15 7.19
CA THR A 223 21.56 -6.74 7.17
C THR A 223 22.69 -6.47 6.20
N LEU A 224 22.74 -5.25 5.67
CA LEU A 224 23.90 -4.75 4.92
C LEU A 224 24.91 -4.02 5.82
N ASP A 225 24.62 -3.93 7.12
CA ASP A 225 25.53 -3.33 8.10
C ASP A 225 26.78 -4.21 8.27
N GLY A 226 27.94 -3.56 8.38
CA GLY A 226 29.21 -4.25 8.62
C GLY A 226 29.84 -4.90 7.39
N GLY A 227 29.30 -4.66 6.18
CA GLY A 227 29.90 -5.11 4.92
C GLY A 227 29.83 -6.62 4.73
N GLN A 228 28.70 -7.24 5.09
CA GLN A 228 28.46 -8.65 4.79
C GLN A 228 28.55 -8.89 3.27
N HIS A 229 29.22 -9.98 2.90
CA HIS A 229 29.30 -10.40 1.51
C HIS A 229 27.91 -10.81 1.01
N VAL A 230 27.60 -10.45 -0.24
CA VAL A 230 26.33 -10.80 -0.91
C VAL A 230 26.70 -11.40 -2.25
N ASP A 231 26.28 -12.63 -2.50
CA ASP A 231 26.48 -13.30 -3.80
C ASP A 231 25.34 -12.95 -4.77
N VAL A 232 24.11 -12.98 -4.25
CA VAL A 232 22.88 -12.87 -5.03
C VAL A 232 21.91 -11.92 -4.35
N VAL A 233 21.31 -11.04 -5.13
CA VAL A 233 20.19 -10.18 -4.69
C VAL A 233 18.95 -10.61 -5.45
N VAL A 234 17.85 -10.84 -4.74
CA VAL A 234 16.54 -11.08 -5.33
C VAL A 234 15.63 -9.94 -4.92
N VAL A 235 15.22 -9.12 -5.89
CA VAL A 235 14.31 -7.99 -5.70
C VAL A 235 12.89 -8.44 -6.04
N ALA A 236 12.08 -8.68 -5.00
CA ALA A 236 10.71 -9.16 -5.08
C ALA A 236 9.77 -8.13 -4.42
N LEU A 237 9.53 -7.01 -5.10
CA LEU A 237 8.78 -5.90 -4.54
C LEU A 237 7.29 -6.22 -4.40
N CYS A 238 6.80 -6.23 -3.16
CA CYS A 238 5.43 -6.63 -2.86
C CYS A 238 4.41 -5.76 -3.61
N GLY A 239 3.54 -6.40 -4.39
CA GLY A 239 2.48 -5.73 -5.15
C GLY A 239 2.93 -5.04 -6.44
N LEU A 240 4.20 -5.21 -6.84
CA LEU A 240 4.72 -4.69 -8.10
C LEU A 240 5.02 -5.82 -9.07
N SER A 241 4.55 -5.66 -10.31
CA SER A 241 4.94 -6.54 -11.41
C SER A 241 6.44 -6.41 -11.71
N LEU A 242 6.95 -7.37 -12.49
CA LEU A 242 8.33 -7.37 -12.95
C LEU A 242 8.73 -6.06 -13.66
N ASP A 243 7.87 -5.54 -14.54
CA ASP A 243 8.15 -4.31 -15.28
C ASP A 243 8.08 -3.06 -14.38
N GLN A 244 7.17 -3.04 -13.40
CA GLN A 244 7.13 -1.95 -12.40
C GLN A 244 8.38 -1.96 -11.51
N THR A 245 8.84 -3.15 -11.12
CA THR A 245 10.07 -3.32 -10.33
C THR A 245 11.28 -2.78 -11.08
N GLU A 246 11.41 -3.12 -12.37
CA GLU A 246 12.47 -2.59 -13.23
C GLU A 246 12.41 -1.06 -13.36
N GLN A 247 11.21 -0.50 -13.55
CA GLN A 247 11.02 0.96 -13.63
C GLN A 247 11.41 1.70 -12.34
N GLU A 248 11.10 1.13 -11.16
CA GLU A 248 11.52 1.71 -9.87
C GLU A 248 13.05 1.76 -9.76
N LEU A 249 13.73 0.67 -10.12
CA LEU A 249 15.20 0.59 -10.09
C LEU A 249 15.86 1.54 -11.09
N LEU A 250 15.39 1.55 -12.34
CA LEU A 250 15.93 2.41 -13.41
C LEU A 250 15.77 3.89 -13.10
N ALA A 251 14.72 4.26 -12.38
CA ALA A 251 14.51 5.63 -11.96
C ALA A 251 15.44 6.07 -10.81
N GLY A 252 16.33 5.20 -10.33
CA GLY A 252 17.27 5.51 -9.27
C GLY A 252 16.64 5.62 -7.88
N ARG A 253 15.38 5.19 -7.71
CA ARG A 253 14.63 5.21 -6.43
C ARG A 253 15.05 4.08 -5.50
N VAL A 254 16.36 3.88 -5.41
CA VAL A 254 17.00 2.89 -4.57
C VAL A 254 17.78 3.69 -3.53
N GLY A 255 17.42 3.52 -2.25
CA GLY A 255 18.02 4.29 -1.16
C GLY A 255 19.55 4.12 -1.07
N ASP A 256 20.18 4.74 -0.06
CA ASP A 256 21.65 4.70 0.10
C ASP A 256 22.22 3.27 0.19
N TRP A 257 21.40 2.29 0.59
CA TRP A 257 21.74 0.88 0.64
C TRP A 257 22.25 0.31 -0.70
N TRP A 258 21.78 0.81 -1.85
CA TRP A 258 22.21 0.31 -3.16
C TRP A 258 23.68 0.65 -3.41
N ARG A 259 24.09 1.87 -3.06
CA ARG A 259 25.50 2.28 -3.13
C ARG A 259 26.34 1.50 -2.12
N THR A 260 25.84 1.26 -0.92
CA THR A 260 26.53 0.43 0.08
C THR A 260 26.77 -0.99 -0.46
N LEU A 261 25.72 -1.62 -0.99
CA LEU A 261 25.77 -2.96 -1.59
C LEU A 261 26.79 -3.05 -2.74
N LEU A 262 26.85 -2.06 -3.63
CA LEU A 262 27.79 -2.08 -4.75
C LEU A 262 29.23 -1.76 -4.36
N ASN A 263 29.45 -1.10 -3.22
CA ASN A 263 30.78 -0.69 -2.76
C ASN A 263 31.38 -1.62 -1.70
N GLN A 264 30.63 -2.62 -1.19
CA GLN A 264 31.08 -3.48 -0.09
C GLN A 264 31.93 -4.68 -0.53
N SER A 265 31.96 -5.01 -1.83
CA SER A 265 32.72 -6.14 -2.38
C SER A 265 33.46 -5.74 -3.66
N ASP A 266 34.57 -6.42 -3.94
CA ASP A 266 35.31 -6.30 -5.20
C ASP A 266 34.50 -6.83 -6.39
N THR A 267 33.52 -7.70 -6.13
CA THR A 267 32.61 -8.28 -7.10
C THR A 267 31.19 -7.75 -6.92
N VAL A 268 30.58 -7.32 -8.02
CA VAL A 268 29.17 -6.90 -8.01
C VAL A 268 28.27 -8.13 -7.88
N PRO A 269 27.34 -8.18 -6.92
CA PRO A 269 26.42 -9.30 -6.77
C PRO A 269 25.51 -9.43 -7.99
N LYS A 270 25.08 -10.67 -8.30
CA LYS A 270 24.06 -10.88 -9.33
C LYS A 270 22.71 -10.39 -8.81
N VAL A 271 22.10 -9.43 -9.51
CA VAL A 271 20.78 -8.91 -9.14
C VAL A 271 19.70 -9.50 -10.04
N TYR A 272 18.82 -10.28 -9.45
CA TYR A 272 17.62 -10.80 -10.09
C TYR A 272 16.41 -9.98 -9.64
N ILE A 273 15.66 -9.47 -10.60
CA ILE A 273 14.35 -8.85 -10.35
C ILE A 273 13.28 -9.86 -10.72
N VAL A 274 12.22 -9.95 -9.92
CA VAL A 274 11.13 -10.90 -10.13
C VAL A 274 9.77 -10.20 -10.05
N ASP A 275 8.72 -10.85 -10.54
CA ASP A 275 7.36 -10.37 -10.35
C ASP A 275 6.94 -10.51 -8.88
N GLY A 276 7.07 -9.43 -8.10
CA GLY A 276 6.76 -9.40 -6.68
C GLY A 276 5.26 -9.32 -6.36
N THR A 277 4.39 -9.15 -7.36
CA THR A 277 2.95 -9.41 -7.25
C THR A 277 2.69 -10.92 -7.14
N SER A 278 3.47 -11.74 -7.84
CA SER A 278 3.21 -13.15 -8.04
C SER A 278 4.08 -14.10 -7.22
N MET A 279 5.34 -13.76 -7.05
CA MET A 279 6.37 -14.65 -6.55
C MET A 279 6.94 -14.16 -5.21
N PHE A 280 7.25 -15.10 -4.32
CA PHE A 280 7.82 -14.90 -2.97
C PHE A 280 6.89 -14.21 -1.94
N THR A 281 6.18 -13.15 -2.31
CA THR A 281 5.44 -12.28 -1.37
C THR A 281 4.04 -12.82 -1.03
N ARG A 282 3.51 -13.75 -1.83
CA ARG A 282 2.22 -14.40 -1.60
C ARG A 282 2.41 -15.85 -1.16
N PRO A 283 1.88 -16.26 0.01
CA PRO A 283 1.97 -17.63 0.48
C PRO A 283 0.99 -18.55 -0.26
N THR A 284 1.40 -18.97 -1.45
CA THR A 284 0.62 -19.83 -2.35
C THR A 284 1.47 -21.01 -2.81
N ARG A 285 0.86 -21.97 -3.52
CA ARG A 285 1.62 -23.08 -4.12
C ARG A 285 2.73 -22.62 -5.07
N ARG A 286 2.66 -21.41 -5.64
CA ARG A 286 3.71 -20.83 -6.49
C ARG A 286 5.03 -20.57 -5.75
N LEU A 287 5.05 -20.61 -4.41
CA LEU A 287 6.31 -20.64 -3.67
C LEU A 287 7.14 -21.89 -3.99
N LEU A 288 6.54 -23.00 -4.43
CA LEU A 288 7.30 -24.17 -4.90
C LEU A 288 7.97 -23.89 -6.25
N ASP A 289 7.31 -23.15 -7.14
CA ASP A 289 7.89 -22.71 -8.42
C ASP A 289 9.04 -21.71 -8.16
N ALA A 290 8.85 -20.80 -7.20
CA ALA A 290 9.89 -19.85 -6.77
C ALA A 290 11.08 -20.56 -6.11
N LEU A 291 10.84 -21.61 -5.32
CA LEU A 291 11.90 -22.43 -4.72
C LEU A 291 12.69 -23.16 -5.79
N GLU A 292 12.02 -23.80 -6.76
CA GLU A 292 12.70 -24.50 -7.86
C GLU A 292 13.55 -23.53 -8.70
N TRP A 293 13.02 -22.36 -9.02
CA TRP A 293 13.79 -21.31 -9.68
C TRP A 293 15.00 -20.86 -8.85
N LEU A 294 14.83 -20.70 -7.53
CA LEU A 294 15.91 -20.27 -6.65
C LEU A 294 17.02 -21.33 -6.55
N VAL A 295 16.68 -22.61 -6.46
CA VAL A 295 17.66 -23.72 -6.48
C VAL A 295 18.55 -23.62 -7.73
N HIS A 296 17.96 -23.50 -8.92
CA HIS A 296 18.75 -23.38 -10.15
C HIS A 296 19.50 -22.06 -10.24
N THR A 297 18.93 -20.96 -9.77
CA THR A 297 19.56 -19.63 -9.81
C THR A 297 20.81 -19.57 -8.93
N LEU A 298 20.75 -20.18 -7.74
CA LEU A 298 21.85 -20.15 -6.78
C LEU A 298 22.99 -21.10 -7.18
N HIS A 299 22.67 -22.30 -7.69
CA HIS A 299 23.66 -23.36 -7.88
C HIS A 299 24.04 -23.64 -9.33
N GLU A 300 23.16 -23.30 -10.28
CA GLU A 300 23.38 -23.57 -11.70
C GLU A 300 22.91 -22.40 -12.60
N PRO A 301 23.44 -21.17 -12.40
CA PRO A 301 22.94 -19.96 -13.08
C PRO A 301 23.10 -19.98 -14.60
N GLU A 302 23.87 -20.93 -15.15
CA GLU A 302 24.06 -21.11 -16.60
C GLU A 302 23.31 -22.31 -17.19
N SER A 303 22.52 -23.01 -16.38
CA SER A 303 21.80 -24.21 -16.79
C SER A 303 20.81 -23.96 -17.93
N ASN A 304 20.60 -24.98 -18.78
CA ASN A 304 19.55 -24.95 -19.79
C ASN A 304 18.15 -24.86 -19.17
N TRP A 305 17.98 -25.36 -17.95
CA TRP A 305 16.72 -25.24 -17.20
C TRP A 305 16.40 -23.76 -16.96
N LEU A 306 17.34 -23.00 -16.41
CA LEU A 306 17.12 -21.58 -16.11
C LEU A 306 16.84 -20.77 -17.39
N LYS A 307 17.59 -21.05 -18.48
CA LYS A 307 17.40 -20.43 -19.80
C LYS A 307 16.04 -20.71 -20.45
N SER A 308 15.40 -21.83 -20.11
CA SER A 308 14.09 -22.22 -20.64
C SER A 308 12.94 -22.05 -19.64
N SER A 309 13.25 -21.56 -18.43
CA SER A 309 12.27 -21.34 -17.38
C SER A 309 11.28 -20.26 -17.77
N THR A 310 10.00 -20.49 -17.47
CA THR A 310 8.93 -19.49 -17.62
C THR A 310 8.74 -18.65 -16.36
N PHE A 311 9.59 -18.84 -15.34
CA PHE A 311 9.54 -18.04 -14.12
C PHE A 311 9.74 -16.55 -14.46
N PRO A 312 8.92 -15.64 -13.91
CA PRO A 312 8.93 -14.23 -14.33
C PRO A 312 10.08 -13.47 -13.65
N TYR A 313 11.28 -13.54 -14.23
CA TYR A 313 12.46 -12.84 -13.74
C TYR A 313 13.26 -12.14 -14.85
N LYS A 314 14.12 -11.18 -14.46
CA LYS A 314 15.20 -10.64 -15.31
C LYS A 314 16.49 -10.55 -14.49
N LEU A 315 17.63 -10.82 -15.12
CA LEU A 315 18.92 -10.41 -14.56
C LEU A 315 19.09 -8.92 -14.83
N PHE A 316 19.21 -8.13 -13.77
CA PHE A 316 19.22 -6.67 -13.83
C PHE A 316 20.65 -6.13 -13.88
N ASP A 317 20.93 -5.28 -14.86
CA ASP A 317 22.22 -4.60 -14.97
C ASP A 317 22.27 -3.42 -13.99
N THR A 318 23.06 -3.59 -12.93
CA THR A 318 23.17 -2.62 -11.83
C THR A 318 23.75 -1.27 -12.27
N SER A 319 24.45 -1.22 -13.41
CA SER A 319 24.99 0.02 -13.96
C SER A 319 23.91 0.95 -14.54
N LEU A 320 22.72 0.41 -14.83
CA LEU A 320 21.59 1.18 -15.37
C LEU A 320 20.86 2.01 -14.32
N VAL A 321 21.08 1.74 -13.04
CA VAL A 321 20.57 2.59 -11.96
C VAL A 321 21.30 3.92 -12.06
N THR A 322 20.61 4.94 -12.55
CA THR A 322 21.17 6.29 -12.56
C THR A 322 21.37 6.71 -11.12
N SER A 323 22.64 6.73 -10.66
CA SER A 323 22.97 7.23 -9.34
C SER A 323 22.32 8.60 -9.16
N ASP A 324 21.51 8.70 -8.12
CA ASP A 324 20.60 9.80 -7.83
C ASP A 324 21.40 11.07 -7.44
N SER A 325 22.12 11.60 -8.41
CA SER A 325 22.86 12.86 -8.34
C SER A 325 21.93 14.05 -8.60
N LYS A 326 20.63 13.80 -8.88
CA LYS A 326 19.65 14.84 -9.22
C LYS A 326 18.34 14.83 -8.41
N ILE A 327 18.10 13.88 -7.50
CA ILE A 327 17.01 13.99 -6.51
C ILE A 327 17.56 13.92 -5.08
N LYS A 328 18.66 14.64 -4.84
CA LYS A 328 18.89 15.30 -3.54
C LYS A 328 18.74 16.80 -3.76
N GLU A 329 17.51 17.29 -3.92
CA GLU A 329 17.21 18.49 -3.13
C GLU A 329 17.31 18.02 -1.69
N LYS A 330 18.49 18.17 -1.11
CA LYS A 330 18.66 18.17 0.34
C LYS A 330 17.67 19.23 0.78
N LYS A 331 16.46 18.83 1.24
CA LYS A 331 15.44 19.75 1.74
C LYS A 331 16.20 20.72 2.62
N SER A 332 16.20 22.00 2.25
CA SER A 332 16.97 22.99 2.97
C SER A 332 16.59 22.88 4.45
N ALA A 333 17.50 23.22 5.37
CA ALA A 333 17.20 23.22 6.79
C ALA A 333 15.87 23.97 7.08
N GLU A 334 15.62 25.02 6.30
CA GLU A 334 14.37 25.78 6.27
C GLU A 334 13.15 24.95 5.85
N MET A 335 13.23 24.13 4.80
CA MET A 335 12.13 23.26 4.39
C MET A 335 11.83 22.17 5.42
N LEU A 336 12.86 21.62 6.08
CA LEU A 336 12.68 20.66 7.17
C LEU A 336 12.00 21.32 8.39
N GLU A 337 12.39 22.54 8.73
CA GLU A 337 11.75 23.33 9.80
C GLU A 337 10.28 23.65 9.46
N ILE A 338 10.00 24.03 8.21
CA ILE A 338 8.65 24.27 7.71
C ILE A 338 7.78 23.01 7.83
N GLU A 339 8.33 21.83 7.52
CA GLU A 339 7.62 20.55 7.63
C GLU A 339 7.37 20.15 9.09
N GLU A 340 8.33 20.40 9.99
CA GLU A 340 8.15 20.14 11.42
C GLU A 340 7.06 21.02 12.03
N LEU A 341 7.10 22.33 11.75
CA LEU A 341 6.09 23.29 12.22
C LEU A 341 4.70 22.96 11.68
N HIS A 342 4.62 22.58 10.40
CA HIS A 342 3.37 22.11 9.80
C HIS A 342 2.87 20.83 10.48
N ARG A 343 3.74 19.84 10.69
CA ARG A 343 3.38 18.57 11.35
C ARG A 343 2.89 18.80 12.77
N ALA A 344 3.60 19.63 13.54
CA ALA A 344 3.20 20.01 14.90
C ALA A 344 1.85 20.74 14.91
N ALA A 345 1.62 21.65 13.97
CA ALA A 345 0.34 22.35 13.85
C ALA A 345 -0.81 21.40 13.48
N CYS A 346 -0.59 20.46 12.56
CA CYS A 346 -1.57 19.42 12.21
C CYS A 346 -1.89 18.49 13.40
N ALA A 347 -0.87 18.03 14.13
CA ALA A 347 -1.04 17.17 15.29
C ALA A 347 -1.87 17.85 16.40
N ASN A 348 -1.71 19.17 16.54
CA ASN A 348 -2.48 19.99 17.49
C ASN A 348 -3.80 20.54 16.90
N LYS A 349 -4.22 20.09 15.71
CA LYS A 349 -5.44 20.53 15.02
C LYS A 349 -5.54 22.05 14.82
N LEU A 350 -4.39 22.72 14.66
CA LEU A 350 -4.36 24.15 14.40
C LEU A 350 -4.73 24.43 12.94
N ALA A 351 -5.49 25.50 12.72
CA ALA A 351 -5.94 25.88 11.39
C ALA A 351 -4.78 26.37 10.48
N MET A 352 -3.76 26.97 11.09
CA MET A 352 -2.67 27.65 10.43
C MET A 352 -1.36 27.44 11.20
N TYR A 353 -0.23 27.62 10.52
CA TYR A 353 1.09 27.78 11.12
C TYR A 353 1.82 28.96 10.47
N THR A 354 2.81 29.53 11.14
CA THR A 354 3.63 30.61 10.57
C THR A 354 4.80 29.98 9.81
N ASP A 355 4.91 30.31 8.53
CA ASP A 355 6.06 29.92 7.72
C ASP A 355 7.29 30.74 8.13
N PRO A 356 8.35 30.13 8.71
CA PRO A 356 9.53 30.84 9.17
C PRO A 356 10.29 31.54 8.03
N SER A 357 10.18 31.03 6.80
CA SER A 357 10.89 31.60 5.64
C SER A 357 10.22 32.85 5.08
N THR A 358 8.90 32.95 5.16
CA THR A 358 8.14 34.06 4.55
C THR A 358 7.39 34.93 5.56
N GLY A 359 7.32 34.51 6.83
CA GLY A 359 6.52 35.15 7.88
C GLY A 359 5.00 35.03 7.68
N ASN A 360 4.55 34.34 6.61
CA ASN A 360 3.14 34.23 6.28
C ASN A 360 2.42 33.20 7.16
N SER A 361 1.15 33.47 7.46
CA SER A 361 0.26 32.46 8.02
C SER A 361 -0.20 31.52 6.90
N VAL A 362 0.15 30.24 7.00
CA VAL A 362 -0.14 29.20 6.00
C VAL A 362 -1.13 28.19 6.57
N MET A 363 -2.14 27.82 5.77
CA MET A 363 -3.13 26.79 6.14
C MET A 363 -2.46 25.43 6.30
N THR A 364 -2.80 24.75 7.40
CA THR A 364 -2.40 23.36 7.63
C THR A 364 -3.13 22.42 6.67
N SER A 365 -2.56 21.24 6.43
CA SER A 365 -3.24 20.21 5.63
C SER A 365 -4.48 19.73 6.38
N TYR A 366 -4.42 19.61 7.71
CA TYR A 366 -5.56 19.34 8.58
C TYR A 366 -6.77 20.25 8.29
N MET A 367 -6.61 21.57 8.33
CA MET A 367 -7.71 22.51 8.07
C MET A 367 -8.25 22.40 6.65
N LEU A 368 -7.39 22.15 5.67
CA LEU A 368 -7.80 22.00 4.27
C LEU A 368 -8.62 20.71 4.10
N THR A 369 -8.20 19.63 4.75
CA THR A 369 -8.92 18.35 4.81
C THR A 369 -10.26 18.49 5.51
N GLU A 370 -10.35 19.15 6.67
CA GLU A 370 -11.62 19.44 7.35
C GLU A 370 -12.60 20.22 6.45
N ARG A 371 -12.07 21.18 5.66
CA ARG A 371 -12.88 22.00 4.75
C ARG A 371 -13.24 21.30 3.44
N GLN A 372 -12.60 20.17 3.13
CA GLN A 372 -12.84 19.42 1.90
C GLN A 372 -12.65 20.27 0.62
N VAL A 373 -11.78 21.29 0.65
CA VAL A 373 -11.56 22.21 -0.49
C VAL A 373 -10.18 22.86 -0.53
N CYS A 374 -9.60 22.95 -1.74
CA CYS A 374 -8.38 23.72 -2.00
C CYS A 374 -8.63 25.22 -1.83
N CYS A 375 -7.78 25.91 -1.06
CA CYS A 375 -7.92 27.35 -0.81
C CYS A 375 -7.64 28.24 -2.03
N GLY A 376 -6.88 27.74 -3.02
CA GLY A 376 -6.51 28.46 -4.23
C GLY A 376 -5.29 29.39 -4.10
N ASN A 377 -4.59 29.37 -2.96
CA ASN A 377 -3.49 30.29 -2.64
C ASN A 377 -2.08 29.69 -2.73
N SER A 378 -1.92 28.48 -3.29
CA SER A 378 -0.60 27.83 -3.44
C SER A 378 0.12 27.60 -2.10
N CYS A 379 -0.58 27.02 -1.11
CA CYS A 379 0.01 26.69 0.20
C CYS A 379 1.05 25.55 0.09
N ARG A 380 2.04 25.53 0.97
CA ARG A 380 3.16 24.59 0.89
C ARG A 380 2.76 23.12 0.99
N HIS A 381 1.68 22.80 1.69
CA HIS A 381 1.25 21.42 1.96
C HIS A 381 -0.22 21.22 1.58
N CYS A 382 -0.55 21.45 0.30
CA CYS A 382 -1.93 21.35 -0.18
C CYS A 382 -2.33 19.88 -0.41
N PRO A 383 -3.27 19.31 0.35
CA PRO A 383 -3.71 17.92 0.15
C PRO A 383 -4.51 17.71 -1.15
N TYR A 384 -4.83 18.79 -1.87
CA TYR A 384 -5.59 18.78 -3.13
C TYR A 384 -4.74 19.14 -4.35
N GLY A 385 -3.40 19.07 -4.25
CA GLY A 385 -2.46 19.37 -5.33
C GLY A 385 -2.77 20.66 -6.09
N HIS A 386 -3.09 21.72 -5.34
CA HIS A 386 -3.34 23.06 -5.89
C HIS A 386 -4.47 23.18 -6.93
N ALA A 387 -5.48 22.30 -6.86
CA ALA A 387 -6.58 22.25 -7.84
C ALA A 387 -7.32 23.59 -8.08
N ASN A 388 -7.44 24.46 -7.08
CA ASN A 388 -8.09 25.78 -7.20
C ASN A 388 -7.12 26.95 -7.42
N VAL A 389 -5.81 26.69 -7.56
CA VAL A 389 -4.81 27.74 -7.87
C VAL A 389 -4.93 28.10 -9.34
N LYS A 390 -5.30 29.35 -9.64
CA LYS A 390 -5.58 29.81 -11.01
C LYS A 390 -4.36 29.78 -11.93
N ASP A 391 -3.21 30.19 -11.40
CA ASP A 391 -1.94 30.22 -12.12
C ASP A 391 -1.29 28.83 -12.11
N PRO A 392 -1.13 28.16 -13.26
CA PRO A 392 -0.51 26.84 -13.34
C PRO A 392 0.94 26.82 -12.87
N THR A 393 1.68 27.92 -13.06
CA THR A 393 3.11 28.00 -12.69
C THR A 393 3.34 27.95 -11.18
N ARG A 394 2.30 28.27 -10.40
CA ARG A 394 2.30 28.23 -8.94
C ARG A 394 1.81 26.89 -8.39
N ARG A 395 1.55 25.89 -9.24
CA ARG A 395 1.11 24.56 -8.80
C ARG A 395 2.32 23.68 -8.49
N THR A 396 2.96 23.95 -7.36
CA THR A 396 4.16 23.20 -6.94
C THR A 396 3.84 21.87 -6.27
N ASN A 397 2.66 21.72 -5.65
CA ASN A 397 2.18 20.45 -5.14
C ASN A 397 1.44 19.67 -6.23
N THR A 398 2.00 18.54 -6.62
CA THR A 398 1.30 17.50 -7.40
C THR A 398 0.46 16.63 -6.46
N LEU A 399 -0.73 16.23 -6.90
CA LEU A 399 -1.51 15.19 -6.23
C LEU A 399 -0.67 13.90 -6.25
N ALA A 400 -0.07 13.51 -5.13
CA ALA A 400 0.13 12.09 -4.87
C ALA A 400 -1.29 11.49 -4.75
N GLY A 401 -1.70 10.62 -5.68
CA GLY A 401 -3.11 10.19 -5.87
C GLY A 401 -3.78 9.66 -4.58
N THR A 402 -5.11 9.61 -4.41
CA THR A 402 -6.16 8.95 -5.23
C THR A 402 -7.49 9.73 -5.28
N VAL A 403 -8.42 9.27 -6.11
CA VAL A 403 -9.79 9.73 -6.46
C VAL A 403 -10.75 10.08 -5.29
N LEU A 404 -10.37 9.93 -4.02
CA LEU A 404 -11.26 10.18 -2.87
C LEU A 404 -11.42 11.66 -2.50
N LEU A 405 -10.52 12.50 -2.97
CA LEU A 405 -10.62 13.96 -2.85
C LEU A 405 -10.76 14.55 -4.24
N GLN A 406 -11.87 14.32 -4.94
CA GLN A 406 -12.20 15.26 -6.01
C GLN A 406 -12.35 16.64 -5.36
N PRO A 407 -11.47 17.60 -5.70
CA PRO A 407 -11.57 18.93 -5.12
C PRO A 407 -12.94 19.48 -5.50
N ARG A 408 -13.75 19.88 -4.50
CA ARG A 408 -14.87 20.77 -4.79
C ARG A 408 -14.28 22.02 -5.43
N ARG A 409 -14.33 22.09 -6.76
CA ARG A 409 -14.06 23.33 -7.50
C ARG A 409 -15.03 24.34 -6.92
N ARG A 410 -14.56 25.54 -6.55
CA ARG A 410 -15.47 26.60 -6.10
C ARG A 410 -16.56 26.80 -7.16
N SER A 411 -17.74 26.22 -6.95
CA SER A 411 -18.93 26.56 -7.70
C SER A 411 -19.24 28.02 -7.38
N ARG A 412 -19.72 28.77 -8.37
CA ARG A 412 -20.31 30.08 -8.13
C ARG A 412 -21.54 29.88 -7.24
N GLY A 413 -21.38 29.99 -5.92
CA GLY A 413 -22.43 29.84 -4.93
C GLY A 413 -22.01 28.92 -3.80
N PHE A 414 -21.98 29.45 -2.57
CA PHE A 414 -21.83 28.68 -1.35
C PHE A 414 -23.11 27.86 -1.09
N ALA A 415 -22.97 26.61 -0.63
CA ALA A 415 -24.06 25.93 0.05
C ALA A 415 -24.35 26.69 1.36
N LYS A 416 -25.65 26.89 1.66
CA LYS A 416 -26.19 27.77 2.71
C LYS A 416 -25.64 27.48 4.12
N ASP A 417 -25.01 26.32 4.32
CA ASP A 417 -24.51 25.83 5.62
C ASP A 417 -23.00 25.49 5.60
N SER A 418 -22.22 26.09 4.69
CA SER A 418 -20.77 25.92 4.69
C SER A 418 -20.17 26.61 5.93
N PRO A 419 -19.29 25.96 6.74
CA PRO A 419 -18.77 26.54 7.99
C PRO A 419 -17.80 27.72 7.80
N GLY A 420 -17.65 28.22 6.56
CA GLY A 420 -16.87 29.39 6.21
C GLY A 420 -17.63 30.68 6.53
N GLY A 421 -17.77 30.99 7.81
CA GLY A 421 -18.40 32.24 8.26
C GLY A 421 -18.35 32.48 9.78
N GLN A 422 -17.72 31.61 10.57
CA GLN A 422 -17.60 31.87 12.00
C GLN A 422 -16.55 32.96 12.28
N ILE A 423 -16.98 33.96 13.05
CA ILE A 423 -16.12 34.94 13.69
C ILE A 423 -15.23 34.17 14.68
N LEU A 424 -13.94 34.06 14.38
CA LEU A 424 -12.95 33.47 15.27
C LEU A 424 -12.44 34.56 16.22
N TRP A 425 -13.25 34.90 17.23
CA TRP A 425 -12.76 35.61 18.41
C TRP A 425 -12.65 34.58 19.55
N PRO A 426 -11.61 34.59 20.40
CA PRO A 426 -11.58 33.73 21.58
C PRO A 426 -12.79 34.01 22.48
N GLU A 427 -13.51 32.96 22.86
CA GLU A 427 -14.60 33.06 23.83
C GLU A 427 -14.06 33.63 25.15
N GLY A 428 -14.58 34.80 25.56
CA GLY A 428 -14.24 35.44 26.84
C GLY A 428 -13.94 36.94 26.81
N SER A 429 -13.85 37.58 25.64
CA SER A 429 -13.69 39.04 25.57
C SER A 429 -15.03 39.77 25.66
N ASN A 430 -15.47 40.03 26.89
CA ASN A 430 -16.45 41.10 27.12
C ASN A 430 -15.78 42.45 26.81
N VAL A 431 -15.86 42.90 25.56
CA VAL A 431 -15.51 44.28 25.21
C VAL A 431 -16.70 45.17 25.58
N SER A 432 -16.71 45.63 26.83
CA SER A 432 -17.58 46.69 27.31
C SER A 432 -17.35 47.95 26.49
N GLY A 433 -18.41 48.47 25.86
CA GLY A 433 -18.34 49.61 24.95
C GLY A 433 -17.62 50.83 25.53
N GLY A 434 -16.44 51.12 24.98
CA GLY A 434 -15.75 52.39 25.12
C GLY A 434 -15.73 53.12 23.78
N MET A 435 -16.10 54.40 23.77
CA MET A 435 -16.36 55.22 22.57
C MET A 435 -15.12 55.55 21.70
N HIS A 436 -13.97 54.92 21.96
CA HIS A 436 -12.73 55.10 21.20
C HIS A 436 -11.92 53.80 21.12
N GLU A 437 -12.44 52.78 20.44
CA GLU A 437 -11.64 51.62 20.05
C GLU A 437 -11.22 51.72 18.59
N LEU A 438 -9.90 51.78 18.37
CA LEU A 438 -9.32 51.62 17.05
C LEU A 438 -9.30 50.13 16.70
N VAL A 439 -10.27 49.69 15.90
CA VAL A 439 -10.29 48.32 15.37
C VAL A 439 -9.50 48.28 14.07
N VAL A 440 -8.31 47.68 14.09
CA VAL A 440 -7.50 47.44 12.89
C VAL A 440 -7.84 46.06 12.33
N VAL A 441 -8.49 46.04 11.15
CA VAL A 441 -8.89 44.80 10.47
C VAL A 441 -7.94 44.56 9.29
N PHE A 442 -7.28 43.39 9.26
CA PHE A 442 -6.50 42.95 8.12
C PHE A 442 -7.35 42.04 7.22
N TRP A 443 -7.34 42.30 5.91
CA TRP A 443 -7.95 41.43 4.92
C TRP A 443 -6.96 41.09 3.80
N SER A 444 -7.09 39.90 3.23
CA SER A 444 -6.43 39.59 1.96
C SER A 444 -7.27 40.16 0.82
N GLY A 445 -6.65 40.89 -0.10
CA GLY A 445 -7.35 41.62 -1.16
C GLY A 445 -8.21 40.73 -2.05
N GLY A 446 -9.43 41.18 -2.35
CA GLY A 446 -10.41 40.50 -3.20
C GLY A 446 -11.77 41.20 -3.21
N LYS A 447 -12.66 40.84 -4.14
CA LYS A 447 -14.01 41.41 -4.27
C LYS A 447 -14.85 41.24 -3.00
N ASP A 448 -14.70 40.11 -2.32
CA ASP A 448 -15.46 39.80 -1.11
C ASP A 448 -15.02 40.64 0.09
N SER A 449 -13.73 40.98 0.17
CA SER A 449 -13.16 41.90 1.15
C SER A 449 -13.70 43.32 0.96
N PHE A 450 -13.89 43.75 -0.29
CA PHE A 450 -14.49 45.05 -0.63
C PHE A 450 -15.98 45.13 -0.25
N LEU A 451 -16.74 44.04 -0.45
CA LEU A 451 -18.16 43.98 -0.07
C LEU A 451 -18.33 43.96 1.47
N ALA A 452 -17.47 43.23 2.18
CA ALA A 452 -17.45 43.24 3.64
C ALA A 452 -17.13 44.64 4.21
N LEU A 453 -16.17 45.35 3.61
CA LEU A 453 -15.87 46.75 3.94
C LEU A 453 -17.05 47.68 3.69
N SER A 454 -17.69 47.59 2.52
CA SER A 454 -18.87 48.41 2.21
C SER A 454 -20.01 48.17 3.21
N ALA A 455 -20.26 46.92 3.57
CA ALA A 455 -21.29 46.57 4.54
C ALA A 455 -20.97 47.12 5.95
N LEU A 456 -19.70 47.05 6.39
CA LEU A 456 -19.26 47.61 7.67
C LEU A 456 -19.34 49.15 7.68
N GLN A 457 -19.00 49.81 6.57
CA GLN A 457 -19.12 51.25 6.44
C GLN A 457 -20.58 51.73 6.52
N MET A 458 -21.50 50.98 5.91
CA MET A 458 -22.94 51.27 5.95
C MET A 458 -23.56 51.07 7.34
N CYS A 459 -23.07 50.11 8.12
CA CYS A 459 -23.62 49.80 9.44
C CYS A 459 -23.08 50.68 10.57
N ALA A 460 -21.86 51.23 10.46
CA ALA A 460 -21.16 51.84 11.60
C ALA A 460 -20.91 53.36 11.46
N GLY A 461 -21.28 54.01 10.35
CA GLY A 461 -21.02 55.45 10.16
C GLY A 461 -19.52 55.82 10.17
N ALA A 462 -18.65 54.85 9.89
CA ALA A 462 -17.20 54.98 10.06
C ALA A 462 -16.51 55.56 8.80
N THR A 463 -15.56 56.46 9.01
CA THR A 463 -14.68 57.02 7.98
C THR A 463 -13.54 56.04 7.66
N ALA A 464 -13.52 55.46 6.46
CA ALA A 464 -12.42 54.60 6.02
C ALA A 464 -11.30 55.43 5.36
N VAL A 465 -10.06 55.27 5.82
CA VAL A 465 -8.86 55.84 5.19
C VAL A 465 -8.02 54.70 4.64
N SER A 466 -7.87 54.61 3.32
CA SER A 466 -6.98 53.63 2.69
C SER A 466 -5.63 54.26 2.33
N ARG A 467 -4.52 53.69 2.80
CA ARG A 467 -3.19 53.94 2.22
C ARG A 467 -2.80 52.75 1.35
N SER A 468 -2.96 52.88 0.04
CA SER A 468 -2.40 51.93 -0.94
C SER A 468 -0.93 52.26 -1.20
N GLY A 469 -0.01 51.44 -0.73
CA GLY A 469 1.38 51.46 -1.15
C GLY A 469 1.59 50.42 -2.25
N GLY A 470 1.95 50.86 -3.46
CA GLY A 470 2.41 50.01 -4.56
C GLY A 470 1.47 49.93 -5.75
N THR A 471 1.84 50.63 -6.82
CA THR A 471 1.35 50.43 -8.19
C THR A 471 1.69 49.03 -8.71
N TRP A 472 0.73 48.47 -9.45
CA TRP A 472 0.63 47.14 -10.07
C TRP A 472 1.91 46.41 -10.48
#